data_AF-R6JQC1-F1
#
_entry.id   AF-R6JQC1-F1
#
_cell.length_a   1.000
_cell.length_b   1.000
_cell.length_c   1.000
_cell.angle_alpha   90.00
_cell.angle_beta   90.00
_cell.angle_gamma   90.00
#
_symmetry.space_group_name_H-M   'P 1'
#
loop_
_entity.id
_entity.type
_entity.pdbx_description
1 polymer ?
#
loop_
_entity_poly.entity_id
_entity_poly.type
_entity_poly.pdbx_seq_one_letter_code
_entity_poly.pdbx_strand_id
1 'polypeptide(L)' 'MAYHGEDGTYSCDCCGFRNKWNASDDIHGELWGCEKCGNTFCSKCFIDRYGNEEYMRMMQDSNEIYCPDCWENKKREDD' A
#
# COMPACT_ATOMS: atom_id res chain seq x y z
N MET A 1 -23.88 19.86 15.10
CA MET A 1 -22.57 19.64 14.45
C MET A 1 -22.12 18.26 14.88
N ALA A 2 -22.39 17.24 14.08
CA ALA A 2 -22.04 15.86 14.41
C ALA A 2 -20.55 15.66 14.12
N TYR A 3 -19.79 15.45 15.18
CA TYR A 3 -18.38 15.07 15.14
C TYR A 3 -18.26 13.79 14.31
N HIS A 4 -17.50 13.84 13.21
CA HIS A 4 -17.10 12.65 12.47
C HIS A 4 -16.19 11.84 13.41
N GLY A 5 -16.68 10.70 13.92
CA GLY A 5 -15.95 9.81 14.79
C GLY A 5 -14.68 9.26 14.13
N GLU A 6 -13.54 9.81 14.50
CA GLU A 6 -12.42 9.18 15.23
C GLU A 6 -12.04 7.71 14.97
N ASP A 7 -12.39 7.08 13.84
CA ASP A 7 -11.87 5.72 13.62
C ASP A 7 -10.42 5.71 13.13
N GLY A 8 -9.92 6.80 12.52
CA GLY A 8 -8.52 6.93 12.08
C GLY A 8 -8.02 5.75 11.23
N THR A 9 -8.97 5.00 10.63
CA THR A 9 -8.73 3.78 9.89
C THR A 9 -8.76 4.08 8.40
N TYR A 10 -7.78 3.54 7.71
CA TYR A 10 -7.58 3.61 6.29
C TYR A 10 -8.01 2.27 5.69
N SER A 11 -8.63 2.31 4.52
CA SER A 11 -9.06 1.14 3.78
C SER A 11 -8.07 0.84 2.67
N CYS A 12 -7.61 -0.40 2.60
CA CYS A 12 -6.92 -0.93 1.44
C CYS A 12 -7.90 -1.03 0.26
N ASP A 13 -7.61 -0.31 -0.83
CA ASP A 13 -8.41 -0.33 -2.06
C ASP A 13 -8.30 -1.65 -2.82
N CYS A 14 -7.28 -2.48 -2.54
CA CYS A 14 -7.09 -3.77 -3.21
C CYS A 14 -7.96 -4.89 -2.63
N CYS A 15 -8.12 -4.96 -1.31
CA CYS A 15 -8.85 -6.05 -0.63
C CYS A 15 -10.02 -5.56 0.25
N GLY A 16 -10.19 -4.26 0.43
CA GLY A 16 -11.21 -3.67 1.29
C GLY A 16 -10.88 -3.72 2.79
N PHE A 17 -9.68 -4.19 3.18
CA PHE A 17 -9.27 -4.27 4.58
C PHE A 17 -9.13 -2.89 5.21
N ARG A 18 -9.75 -2.67 6.38
CA ARG A 18 -9.66 -1.40 7.11
C ARG A 18 -8.82 -1.56 8.36
N ASN A 19 -7.76 -0.75 8.47
CA ASN A 19 -6.92 -0.72 9.66
C ASN A 19 -6.39 0.69 9.92
N LYS A 20 -5.89 0.94 11.13
CA LYS A 20 -5.21 2.21 11.42
C LYS A 20 -3.89 2.27 10.64
N TRP A 21 -3.49 3.45 10.19
CA TRP A 21 -2.22 3.62 9.48
C TRP A 21 -1.02 3.15 10.31
N ASN A 22 -1.08 3.40 11.62
CA ASN A 22 -0.06 2.98 12.58
C ASN A 22 -0.37 1.61 13.21
N ALA A 23 -1.24 0.81 12.60
CA ALA A 23 -1.50 -0.56 13.02
C ALA A 23 -1.01 -1.51 11.95
N SER A 24 -0.14 -2.42 12.36
CA SER A 24 0.23 -3.60 11.60
C SER A 24 -0.73 -4.72 11.96
N ASP A 25 -1.30 -5.35 10.93
CA ASP A 25 -2.03 -6.60 11.06
C ASP A 25 -1.07 -7.77 10.81
N ASP A 26 -1.16 -8.83 11.61
CA ASP A 26 -0.26 -9.99 11.47
C ASP A 26 -0.43 -10.69 10.11
N ILE A 27 -1.61 -10.54 9.50
CA ILE A 27 -1.94 -11.14 8.20
C ILE A 27 -1.62 -10.17 7.07
N HIS A 28 -2.18 -8.95 7.10
CA HIS A 28 -2.08 -8.00 5.99
C HIS A 28 -0.80 -7.14 6.00
N GLY A 29 -0.14 -7.04 7.15
CA GLY A 29 0.98 -6.14 7.39
C GLY A 29 0.53 -4.70 7.63
N GLU A 30 1.33 -3.76 7.13
CA GLU A 30 1.07 -2.33 7.22
C GLU A 30 0.27 -1.84 6.00
N LEU A 31 -0.43 -0.72 6.20
CA LEU A 31 -1.10 0.01 5.12
C LEU A 31 -0.14 1.05 4.55
N TRP A 32 -0.06 1.07 3.24
CA TRP A 32 0.78 1.97 2.47
C TRP A 32 -0.04 2.84 1.56
N GLY A 33 0.39 4.08 1.40
CA GLY A 33 -0.17 5.04 0.46
C GLY A 33 0.70 5.10 -0.77
N CYS A 34 0.06 5.04 -1.92
CA CYS A 34 0.67 5.32 -3.20
C CYS A 34 0.98 6.82 -3.29
N GLU A 35 2.25 7.20 -3.32
CA GLU A 35 2.65 8.61 -3.45
C GLU A 35 2.30 9.20 -4.83
N LYS A 36 2.17 8.34 -5.86
CA LYS A 36 1.85 8.77 -7.23
C LYS A 36 0.35 8.98 -7.48
N CYS A 37 -0.48 8.17 -6.85
CA CYS A 37 -1.91 8.06 -7.16
C CYS A 37 -2.83 8.31 -5.97
N GLY A 38 -2.30 8.26 -4.74
CA GLY A 38 -3.06 8.44 -3.50
C GLY A 38 -3.84 7.20 -3.02
N ASN A 39 -3.83 6.09 -3.78
CA ASN A 39 -4.51 4.86 -3.36
C ASN A 39 -3.82 4.21 -2.17
N THR A 40 -4.60 3.60 -1.28
CA THR A 40 -4.09 2.88 -0.13
C THR A 40 -4.08 1.37 -0.41
N PHE A 41 -2.99 0.69 -0.08
CA PHE A 41 -2.88 -0.77 -0.26
C PHE A 41 -2.14 -1.41 0.90
N CYS A 42 -2.31 -2.73 1.09
CA CYS A 42 -1.66 -3.47 2.15
C CYS A 42 -0.35 -4.12 1.68
N SER A 43 0.68 -4.22 2.53
CA SER A 43 1.94 -4.91 2.18
C SER A 43 1.68 -6.29 1.60
N LYS A 44 0.80 -7.07 2.26
CA LYS A 44 0.42 -8.41 1.78
C LYS A 44 -0.15 -8.37 0.38
N CYS A 45 -1.03 -7.43 0.06
CA CYS A 45 -1.72 -7.33 -1.21
C CYS A 45 -0.72 -7.15 -2.36
N PHE A 46 0.31 -6.33 -2.12
CA PHE A 46 1.39 -6.12 -3.06
C PHE A 46 2.27 -7.36 -3.20
N ILE A 47 2.67 -7.96 -2.06
CA ILE A 47 3.51 -9.17 -2.01
C ILE A 47 2.80 -10.38 -2.64
N ASP A 48 1.49 -10.50 -2.47
CA ASP A 48 0.69 -11.59 -3.03
C ASP A 48 0.60 -11.48 -4.56
N ARG A 49 0.57 -10.25 -5.08
CA ARG A 49 0.46 -9.97 -6.52
C ARG A 49 1.79 -10.01 -7.27
N TYR A 50 2.85 -9.42 -6.71
CA TYR A 50 4.17 -9.31 -7.36
C TYR A 50 5.27 -10.17 -6.73
N GLY A 51 5.06 -10.67 -5.51
CA GLY A 51 6.08 -11.34 -4.73
C GLY A 51 6.78 -10.41 -3.73
N ASN A 52 7.41 -11.02 -2.74
CA ASN A 52 8.13 -10.29 -1.69
C ASN A 52 9.38 -9.60 -2.22
N GLU A 53 10.03 -10.18 -3.23
CA GLU A 53 11.22 -9.60 -3.87
C GLU A 53 10.94 -8.22 -4.47
N GLU A 54 9.79 -8.07 -5.12
CA GLU A 54 9.38 -6.81 -5.75
C GLU A 54 8.98 -5.77 -4.71
N TYR A 55 8.32 -6.18 -3.63
CA TYR A 55 8.05 -5.30 -2.49
C TYR A 55 9.35 -4.81 -1.84
N MET A 56 10.32 -5.70 -1.63
CA MET A 56 11.63 -5.32 -1.09
C MET A 56 12.43 -4.42 -2.04
N ARG A 57 12.32 -4.64 -3.36
CA ARG A 57 12.90 -3.74 -4.36
C ARG A 57 12.26 -2.37 -4.26
N MET A 58 10.94 -2.27 -4.28
CA MET A 58 10.25 -0.99 -4.11
C MET A 58 10.71 -0.29 -2.83
N MET A 59 10.76 -0.97 -1.69
CA MET A 59 11.15 -0.37 -0.41
C MET A 59 12.62 0.08 -0.32
N GLN A 60 13.53 -0.54 -1.08
CA GLN A 60 14.96 -0.25 -1.01
C GLN A 60 15.44 0.65 -2.16
N ASP A 61 14.89 0.45 -3.35
CA ASP A 61 15.28 1.10 -4.59
C ASP A 61 14.40 2.33 -4.88
N SER A 62 13.10 2.24 -4.57
CA SER A 62 12.19 3.38 -4.73
C SER A 62 12.11 4.19 -3.44
N ASN A 63 12.40 5.47 -3.57
CA ASN A 63 12.21 6.44 -2.49
C ASN A 63 10.71 6.73 -2.22
N GLU A 64 9.84 6.31 -3.14
CA GLU A 64 8.40 6.53 -3.10
C GLU A 64 7.69 5.19 -3.07
N ILE A 65 6.58 5.13 -2.31
CA ILE A 65 5.75 3.94 -2.25
C ILE A 65 4.73 3.97 -3.38
N TYR A 66 4.69 2.91 -4.17
CA TYR A 66 3.79 2.81 -5.32
C TYR A 66 2.79 1.68 -5.13
N CYS A 67 1.53 1.93 -5.52
CA CYS A 67 0.55 0.85 -5.58
C CYS A 67 0.94 -0.18 -6.66
N PRO A 68 0.30 -1.37 -6.63
CA PRO A 68 0.54 -2.41 -7.61
C PRO A 68 0.56 -1.92 -9.06
N ASP A 69 -0.45 -1.16 -9.47
CA ASP A 69 -0.56 -0.61 -10.83
C ASP A 69 0.53 0.44 -11.14
N CYS A 70 0.87 1.31 -10.20
CA CYS A 70 1.94 2.30 -10.39
C CYS A 70 3.32 1.65 -10.44
N TRP A 71 3.55 0.59 -9.67
CA TRP A 71 4.78 -0.20 -9.69
C TRP A 71 5.00 -0.85 -11.05
N GLU A 72 3.95 -1.44 -11.64
CA GLU A 72 4.03 -2.01 -12.98
C GLU A 72 4.41 -0.96 -14.03
N ASN A 73 3.85 0.24 -13.94
CA ASN A 73 4.21 1.34 -14.85
C ASN A 73 5.67 1.78 -14.66
N LYS A 74 6.13 1.98 -13.40
CA LYS A 74 7.52 2.34 -13.07
C LYS A 74 8.50 1.34 -13.67
N LYS A 75 8.23 0.04 -13.52
CA LYS A 75 9.08 -1.02 -14.06
C LYS A 75 9.19 -1.03 -15.58
N ARG A 76 8.19 -0.51 -16.28
CA ARG A 76 8.18 -0.40 -17.75
C ARG A 76 8.87 0.87 -18.25
N GLU A 77 9.02 1.88 -17.40
CA GLU A 77 9.77 3.11 -17.74
C GLU A 77 11.29 2.93 -17.56
N ASP A 78 11.75 1.99 -16.73
CA ASP A 78 13.17 1.70 -16.46
C ASP A 78 13.81 0.68 -17.43
N ASP A 79 13.07 0.14 -18.41
CA ASP A 79 13.55 -0.79 -19.48
C ASP A 79 13.69 -0.08 -20.83
#